data_AF-A0A7J8XWH0-F1
#
_entry.id   AF-A0A7J8XWH0-F1
#
_cell.length_a   1.000
_cell.length_b   1.000
_cell.length_c   1.000
_cell.angle_alpha   90.00
_cell.angle_beta   90.00
_cell.angle_gamma   90.00
#
_symmetry.space_group_name_H-M   'P 1'
#
loop_
_entity.id
_entity.type
_entity.pdbx_description
1 polymer ?
#
loop_
_entity_poly.entity_id
_entity_poly.type
_entity_poly.pdbx_seq_one_letter_code
_entity_poly.pdbx_strand_id
1 'polypeptide(L)' 'MEAPEQHNKSRVVKIDSVESWDFYFNQATNQGCPIVVHFTASWCIPSVTMNPYFKELASAFQDALFLTIDVDDVK' A
#
# COMPACT_ATOMS: atom_id res chain seq x y z
N MET A 1 -13.50 -15.42 20.27
CA MET A 1 -13.95 -15.90 18.95
C MET A 1 -13.17 -15.09 17.94
N GLU A 2 -12.01 -15.58 17.54
CA GLU A 2 -11.21 -14.94 16.50
C GLU A 2 -11.88 -15.23 15.16
N ALA A 3 -12.36 -14.17 14.51
CA ALA A 3 -12.91 -14.27 13.17
C ALA A 3 -11.77 -14.69 12.22
N PRO A 4 -12.01 -15.64 11.30
CA PRO A 4 -10.97 -16.09 10.40
C PRO A 4 -10.63 -14.93 9.45
N GLU A 5 -9.37 -14.49 9.47
CA GLU A 5 -8.83 -13.53 8.51
C GLU A 5 -8.93 -14.13 7.11
N GLN A 6 -10.00 -13.76 6.39
CA GLN A 6 -10.08 -14.01 4.96
C GLN A 6 -8.93 -13.25 4.30
N HIS A 7 -7.95 -14.00 3.83
CA HIS A 7 -6.84 -13.52 3.03
C HIS A 7 -7.36 -13.07 1.63
N ASN A 8 -8.11 -11.96 1.61
CA ASN A 8 -8.28 -11.17 0.42
C ASN A 8 -6.90 -10.59 0.10
N LYS A 9 -6.25 -11.05 -0.99
CA LYS A 9 -5.01 -10.46 -1.47
C LYS A 9 -5.27 -8.97 -1.73
N SER A 10 -4.89 -8.15 -0.76
CA SER A 10 -4.97 -6.70 -0.85
C SER A 10 -4.22 -6.24 -2.11
N ARG A 11 -4.85 -5.42 -2.94
CA ARG A 11 -4.19 -4.80 -4.12
C ARG A 11 -3.17 -3.72 -3.75
N VAL A 12 -2.95 -3.53 -2.44
CA VAL A 12 -1.90 -2.66 -1.90
C VAL A 12 -0.62 -3.45 -1.74
N VAL A 13 0.46 -2.94 -2.33
CA VAL A 13 1.81 -3.50 -2.22
C VAL A 13 2.54 -2.83 -1.06
N LYS A 14 3.14 -3.62 -0.15
CA LYS A 14 4.03 -3.09 0.88
C LYS A 14 5.41 -2.83 0.27
N ILE A 15 5.95 -1.64 0.51
CA ILE A 15 7.32 -1.27 0.18
C ILE A 15 8.13 -1.29 1.47
N ASP A 16 9.25 -2.03 1.46
CA ASP A 16 10.12 -2.26 2.61
C ASP A 16 11.59 -1.89 2.33
N SER A 17 11.88 -1.42 1.11
CA SER A 17 13.24 -1.19 0.61
C SER A 17 13.25 -0.19 -0.55
N VAL A 18 14.38 0.50 -0.73
CA VAL A 18 14.58 1.39 -1.90
C VAL A 18 14.53 0.60 -3.21
N GLU A 19 15.04 -0.63 -3.22
CA GLU A 19 15.02 -1.49 -4.41
C GLU A 19 13.58 -1.86 -4.82
N SER A 20 12.71 -2.20 -3.85
CA SER A 20 11.30 -2.46 -4.16
C SER A 20 10.59 -1.19 -4.62
N TRP A 21 10.87 -0.03 -3.99
CA TRP A 21 10.36 1.26 -4.43
C TRP A 21 10.72 1.53 -5.90
N ASP A 22 12.01 1.47 -6.25
CA ASP A 22 12.49 1.75 -7.60
C ASP A 22 11.88 0.79 -8.62
N PHE A 23 11.73 -0.49 -8.26
CA PHE A 23 11.10 -1.47 -9.14
C PHE A 23 9.65 -1.08 -9.48
N TYR A 24 8.80 -0.86 -8.46
CA TYR A 24 7.38 -0.56 -8.65
C TYR A 24 7.16 0.83 -9.27
N PHE A 25 7.95 1.82 -8.85
CA PHE A 25 7.90 3.17 -9.39
C PHE A 25 8.23 3.20 -10.89
N ASN A 26 9.33 2.55 -11.29
CA ASN A 26 9.72 2.47 -12.70
C ASN A 26 8.73 1.65 -13.52
N GLN A 27 8.22 0.54 -12.98
CA GLN A 27 7.19 -0.26 -13.64
C GLN A 27 5.93 0.58 -13.94
N ALA A 28 5.38 1.27 -12.94
CA ALA A 28 4.18 2.08 -13.11
C ALA A 28 4.42 3.28 -14.05
N THR A 29 5.57 3.94 -13.93
CA THR A 29 5.95 5.05 -14.83
C THR A 29 6.03 4.59 -16.29
N ASN A 30 6.68 3.45 -16.54
CA ASN A 30 6.78 2.89 -17.89
C ASN A 30 5.44 2.43 -18.47
N GLN A 31 4.48 2.09 -17.60
CA GLN A 31 3.12 1.69 -17.98
C GLN A 31 2.15 2.88 -18.08
N GLY A 32 2.56 4.09 -17.69
CA GLY A 32 1.66 5.24 -17.58
C GLY A 32 0.59 5.06 -16.49
N CYS A 33 0.87 4.22 -15.49
CA CYS A 33 -0.04 3.88 -14.41
C CYS A 33 0.13 4.89 -13.25
N PRO A 34 -0.94 5.59 -12.81
CA PRO A 34 -0.89 6.44 -11.63
C PRO A 34 -0.50 5.67 -10.38
N ILE A 35 0.28 6.30 -9.50
CA ILE A 35 0.73 5.70 -8.24
C ILE A 35 0.08 6.47 -7.08
N VAL A 36 -0.51 5.74 -6.14
CA VAL A 36 -1.01 6.28 -4.88
C VAL A 36 -0.24 5.64 -3.74
N VAL A 37 0.37 6.46 -2.89
CA VAL A 37 1.23 6.01 -1.79
C VAL A 37 0.63 6.40 -0.45
N HIS A 38 0.45 5.44 0.45
CA HIS A 38 0.12 5.67 1.85
C HIS A 38 1.36 5.47 2.72
N PHE A 39 1.87 6.56 3.28
CA PHE A 39 2.88 6.52 4.33
C PHE A 39 2.16 6.35 5.68
N THR A 40 2.42 5.23 6.34
CA THR A 40 1.84 4.86 7.63
C THR A 40 2.91 4.77 8.71
N ALA A 41 2.48 4.82 9.96
CA ALA A 41 3.32 4.56 11.11
C ALA A 41 2.50 3.85 12.19
N SER A 42 3.10 2.91 12.91
CA SER A 42 2.43 2.15 13.97
C SER A 42 1.96 3.05 15.12
N TRP A 43 2.66 4.15 15.38
CA TRP A 43 2.32 5.15 16.40
C TRP A 43 1.30 6.19 15.93
N CYS A 44 0.93 6.21 14.66
CA CYS A 44 -0.02 7.17 14.09
C CYS A 44 -1.42 6.54 13.96
N ILE A 45 -2.20 6.60 15.04
CA ILE A 45 -3.57 6.03 15.09
C ILE A 45 -4.46 6.48 13.91
N PRO A 46 -4.48 7.77 13.51
CA PRO A 46 -5.27 8.20 12.36
C PRO A 46 -4.85 7.51 11.05
N SER A 47 -3.55 7.32 10.83
CA SER A 47 -3.04 6.65 9.63
C SER A 47 -3.36 5.16 9.64
N VAL A 48 -3.19 4.47 10.77
CA VAL A 48 -3.56 3.05 10.91
C VAL A 48 -5.06 2.85 10.64
N THR A 49 -5.90 3.78 11.10
CA THR A 49 -7.35 3.76 10.85
C THR A 49 -7.70 3.98 9.37
N MET A 50 -6.83 4.61 8.58
CA MET A 50 -7.01 4.80 7.13
C MET A 50 -6.77 3.50 6.33
N ASN A 51 -5.97 2.56 6.85
CA ASN A 51 -5.59 1.32 6.15
C ASN A 51 -6.75 0.56 5.47
N PRO A 52 -7.90 0.27 6.12
CA PRO A 52 -9.00 -0.41 5.45
C PRO A 52 -9.56 0.39 4.26
N TYR A 53 -9.75 1.70 4.42
CA TYR A 53 -10.21 2.57 3.33
C TYR A 53 -9.22 2.61 2.17
N PHE A 54 -7.92 2.62 2.46
CA PHE A 54 -6.90 2.56 1.43
C PHE A 54 -6.96 1.25 0.63
N LYS A 55 -7.24 0.11 1.29
CA LYS A 55 -7.46 -1.19 0.61
C LYS A 55 -8.74 -1.21 -0.23
N GLU A 56 -9.80 -0.56 0.24
CA GLU A 56 -11.06 -0.40 -0.52
C GLU A 56 -10.84 0.45 -1.79
N LEU A 57 -10.14 1.58 -1.67
CA LEU A 57 -9.75 2.40 -2.81
C LEU A 57 -8.88 1.61 -3.79
N ALA A 58 -7.90 0.87 -3.27
CA ALA A 58 -7.08 -0.03 -4.07
C ALA A 58 -7.90 -1.14 -4.74
N SER A 59 -9.11 -1.44 -4.31
CA SER A 59 -9.99 -2.40 -5.00
C SER A 59 -10.87 -1.72 -6.04
N ALA A 60 -11.29 -0.48 -5.78
CA ALA A 60 -12.13 0.32 -6.67
C ALA A 60 -11.36 0.88 -7.88
N PHE A 61 -10.13 1.33 -7.70
CA PHE A 61 -9.30 1.93 -8.76
C PHE A 61 -8.31 0.91 -9.31
N GLN A 62 -8.69 0.23 -10.40
CA GLN A 62 -7.89 -0.84 -10.99
C GLN A 62 -6.77 -0.38 -11.92
N ASP A 63 -6.89 0.85 -12.38
CA ASP A 63 -5.98 1.58 -13.24
C ASP A 63 -4.82 2.26 -12.50
N ALA A 64 -4.81 2.24 -11.16
CA ALA A 64 -3.75 2.80 -10.34
C ALA A 64 -3.02 1.74 -9.49
N LEU A 65 -1.74 1.99 -9.23
CA LEU A 65 -0.90 1.22 -8.33
C LEU A 65 -0.96 1.79 -6.91
N PHE A 66 -1.32 0.95 -5.94
CA PHE A 66 -1.40 1.34 -4.54
C PHE A 66 -0.22 0.78 -3.75
N LEU A 67 0.55 1.67 -3.12
CA LEU A 67 1.72 1.34 -2.33
C LEU A 67 1.49 1.76 -0.87
N THR A 68 1.95 0.95 0.08
CA THR A 68 2.00 1.32 1.50
C THR A 68 3.43 1.25 2.00
N ILE A 69 3.82 2.25 2.77
CA ILE A 69 5.18 2.39 3.32
C ILE A 69 5.04 2.63 4.81
N ASP A 70 5.57 1.73 5.64
CA ASP A 70 5.61 1.93 7.08
C ASP A 70 6.91 2.66 7.43
N VAL A 71 6.82 3.91 7.86
CA VAL A 71 7.99 4.75 8.18
C VAL A 71 8.78 4.23 9.38
N ASP A 72 8.20 3.34 10.19
CA ASP A 72 8.91 2.68 11.28
C ASP A 72 9.81 1.54 10.75
N ASP A 73 9.43 0.92 9.62
CA ASP A 73 10.13 -0.22 9.01
C ASP A 73 11.20 0.20 7.98
N VAL A 74 11.06 1.37 7.35
CA VAL A 74 12.01 1.84 6.31
C VAL A 74 13.13 2.66 6.96
N LYS A 75 14.39 2.22 6.79
CA LYS A 75 15.61 2.90 7.26
C LYS A 75 16.56 3.22 6.12
#